data_AF-A0A915KJ18-F1
#
_entry.id   AF-A0A915KJ18-F1
#
_cell.length_a   1.000
_cell.length_b   1.000
_cell.length_c   1.000
_cell.angle_alpha   90.00
_cell.angle_beta   90.00
_cell.angle_gamma   90.00
#
_symmetry.space_group_name_H-M   'P 1'
#
loop_
_entity.id
_entity.type
_entity.pdbx_description
1 polymer ?
#
loop_
_entity_poly.entity_id
_entity_poly.type
_entity_poly.pdbx_seq_one_letter_code
_entity_poly.pdbx_strand_id
1 'polypeptide(L)'
;MDSISLAKCVWHYDNIEQYHPTRNPDGGLFTQYVNTLMKIKLESERYPARVQMDEQKREYEMEVYNRENISLDPSKIFKNPGKRALAKLMLNSFCEKFGQ
;
A
#
# COMPACT_ATOMS: atom_id res chain seq x y z
N MET A 1 3.51 50.79 18.00
CA MET A 1 4.34 50.22 16.93
C MET A 1 4.59 48.78 17.30
N ASP A 2 3.79 47.93 16.69
CA ASP A 2 3.67 46.51 16.99
C ASP A 2 4.97 45.77 16.66
N SER A 3 5.43 44.94 17.59
CA SER A 3 6.40 43.89 17.30
C SER A 3 5.91 42.61 17.95
N ILE A 4 4.89 42.03 17.32
CA ILE A 4 4.48 40.65 17.58
C ILE A 4 5.64 39.79 17.09
N SER A 5 6.48 39.32 18.01
CA SER A 5 7.43 38.26 17.70
C SER A 5 6.63 36.99 17.42
N LEU A 6 6.34 36.74 16.15
CA LEU A 6 5.80 35.47 15.69
C LEU A 6 6.81 34.37 16.06
N ALA A 7 6.51 33.61 17.10
CA ALA A 7 7.24 32.40 17.44
C ALA A 7 7.11 31.42 16.26
N LYS A 8 8.13 31.38 15.40
CA LYS A 8 8.30 30.31 14.41
C LYS A 8 8.79 29.07 15.16
N CYS A 9 7.85 28.26 15.64
CA CYS A 9 8.16 26.91 16.12
C CYS A 9 8.52 26.05 14.89
N VAL A 10 9.82 25.96 14.58
CA VAL A 10 10.35 25.04 13.56
C VAL A 10 10.84 23.80 14.29
N TRP A 11 10.14 22.69 14.12
CA TRP A 11 10.55 21.40 14.68
C TRP A 11 11.74 20.87 13.87
N HIS A 12 12.87 20.63 14.53
CA HIS A 12 13.98 19.86 13.97
C HIS A 12 13.80 18.40 14.42
N TYR A 13 13.85 17.48 13.46
CA TYR A 13 13.80 16.05 13.74
C TYR A 13 15.22 15.49 13.67
N ASP A 14 15.66 14.82 14.72
CA ASP A 14 17.01 14.24 14.79
C ASP A 14 17.22 13.09 13.78
N ASN A 15 16.12 12.45 13.36
CA ASN A 15 16.14 11.32 12.44
C ASN A 15 15.10 11.51 11.34
N ILE A 16 15.54 11.35 10.10
CA ILE A 16 14.69 11.36 8.90
C ILE A 16 14.92 10.04 8.17
N GLU A 17 13.85 9.31 7.88
CA GLU A 17 13.94 8.14 7.01
C GLU A 17 13.68 8.54 5.56
N GLN A 18 14.68 8.33 4.71
CA GLN A 18 14.59 8.52 3.27
C GLN A 18 14.72 7.16 2.57
N TYR A 19 13.90 6.93 1.56
CA TYR A 19 14.00 5.71 0.76
C TYR A 19 15.30 5.74 -0.07
N HIS A 20 16.12 4.71 0.10
CA HIS A 20 17.36 4.53 -0.64
C HIS A 20 17.32 3.15 -1.31
N PRO A 21 17.14 3.05 -2.63
CA PRO A 21 16.98 1.76 -3.31
C PRO A 21 18.21 0.86 -3.21
N THR A 22 19.40 1.44 -3.00
CA THR A 22 20.65 0.68 -2.82
C THR A 22 20.82 0.12 -1.40
N ARG A 23 20.25 0.78 -0.40
CA ARG A 23 20.35 0.39 1.02
C ARG A 23 19.15 -0.45 1.47
N ASN A 24 17.97 -0.14 0.93
CA ASN A 24 16.70 -0.72 1.29
C ASN A 24 15.96 -1.18 0.00
N PRO A 25 16.48 -2.18 -0.73
CA PRO A 25 15.88 -2.66 -1.98
C PRO A 25 14.48 -3.24 -1.77
N ASP A 26 14.18 -3.73 -0.57
CA ASP A 26 12.89 -4.35 -0.22
C ASP A 26 11.81 -3.33 0.19
N GLY A 27 12.14 -2.03 0.25
CA GLY A 27 11.20 -0.95 0.55
C GLY A 27 11.57 -0.06 1.74
N GLY A 28 10.79 1.01 1.95
CA GLY A 28 10.94 1.95 3.05
C GLY A 28 9.98 1.68 4.22
N LEU A 29 9.93 2.61 5.18
CA LEU A 29 9.15 2.52 6.43
C LEU A 29 7.70 2.03 6.25
N PHE A 30 7.04 2.49 5.19
CA PHE A 30 5.62 2.23 4.94
C PHE A 30 5.37 1.09 3.95
N THR A 31 6.41 0.46 3.39
CA THR A 31 6.23 -0.56 2.34
C THR A 31 5.38 -1.73 2.81
N GLN A 32 5.66 -2.29 3.99
CA GLN A 32 4.87 -3.39 4.52
C GLN A 32 3.40 -3.01 4.77
N TYR A 33 3.16 -1.78 5.23
CA TYR A 33 1.81 -1.26 5.47
C TYR A 33 1.01 -1.15 4.17
N VAL A 34 1.60 -0.53 3.13
CA VAL A 34 0.99 -0.39 1.81
C VAL A 34 0.74 -1.76 1.17
N ASN A 35 1.74 -2.66 1.24
CA ASN A 35 1.64 -4.02 0.70
C ASN A 35 0.51 -4.81 1.37
N THR A 36 0.34 -4.65 2.69
CA THR A 36 -0.74 -5.32 3.42
C THR A 36 -2.12 -4.83 2.96
N LEU A 37 -2.31 -3.52 2.81
CA LEU A 37 -3.58 -2.98 2.32
C LEU A 37 -3.86 -3.37 0.87
N MET A 38 -2.84 -3.37 0.01
CA MET A 38 -2.97 -3.80 -1.37
C MET A 38 -3.30 -5.29 -1.47
N LYS A 39 -2.68 -6.14 -0.64
CA LYS A 39 -3.03 -7.56 -0.50
C LYS A 39 -4.49 -7.74 -0.08
N ILE A 40 -4.93 -7.08 0.99
CA ILE A 40 -6.33 -7.15 1.46
C ILE A 40 -7.30 -6.72 0.35
N LYS A 41 -6.98 -5.65 -0.38
CA LYS A 41 -7.79 -5.15 -1.48
C LYS A 41 -7.93 -6.19 -2.60
N LEU A 42 -6.82 -6.79 -3.03
CA LEU A 42 -6.79 -7.79 -4.10
C LEU A 42 -7.50 -9.09 -3.69
N GLU A 43 -7.25 -9.59 -2.48
CA GLU A 43 -7.92 -10.80 -1.95
C GLU A 43 -9.43 -10.58 -1.74
N SER A 44 -9.83 -9.35 -1.43
CA SER A 44 -11.26 -9.02 -1.28
C SER A 44 -11.99 -8.88 -2.63
N GLU A 45 -11.27 -8.98 -3.75
CA GLU A 45 -11.84 -9.06 -5.09
C GLU A 45 -11.96 -10.54 -5.50
N ARG A 46 -12.96 -10.87 -6.33
CA ARG A 46 -12.97 -12.19 -6.99
C ARG A 46 -11.88 -12.18 -8.05
N TYR A 47 -11.37 -13.36 -8.39
CA TYR A 47 -10.59 -13.53 -9.60
C TYR A 47 -11.32 -12.90 -10.81
N PRO A 48 -10.58 -12.28 -11.74
CA PRO A 48 -11.14 -11.75 -12.97
C PRO A 48 -11.87 -12.83 -13.78
N ALA A 49 -12.84 -12.45 -14.62
CA ALA A 49 -13.64 -13.40 -15.41
C ALA A 49 -12.81 -14.31 -16.35
N ARG A 50 -11.59 -13.88 -16.71
CA ARG A 50 -10.62 -14.64 -17.51
C ARG A 50 -9.97 -15.81 -16.74
N VAL A 51 -10.07 -15.83 -15.42
CA VAL A 51 -9.44 -16.83 -14.54
C VAL A 51 -10.51 -17.78 -14.02
N GLN A 52 -10.58 -18.97 -14.60
CA GLN A 52 -11.55 -20.01 -14.24
C GLN A 52 -10.88 -21.31 -13.80
N MET A 53 -9.75 -21.65 -14.42
CA MET A 53 -8.98 -22.86 -14.10
C MET A 53 -7.89 -22.58 -13.08
N ASP A 54 -7.44 -23.61 -12.36
CA ASP A 54 -6.42 -23.48 -11.33
C ASP A 54 -5.05 -23.04 -11.89
N GLU A 55 -4.73 -23.38 -13.13
CA GLU A 55 -3.53 -22.88 -13.80
C GLU A 55 -3.56 -21.35 -13.99
N GLN A 56 -4.71 -20.82 -14.39
CA GLN A 56 -4.91 -19.37 -14.58
C GLN A 56 -4.90 -18.62 -13.24
N LYS A 57 -5.29 -19.27 -12.13
CA LYS A 57 -5.18 -18.68 -10.78
C LYS A 57 -3.72 -18.53 -10.38
N ARG A 58 -2.90 -19.57 -10.61
CA ARG A 58 -1.45 -19.50 -10.39
C ARG A 58 -0.80 -18.43 -11.26
N GLU A 59 -1.18 -18.35 -12.53
CA GLU A 59 -0.70 -17.29 -13.43
C GLU A 59 -1.06 -15.89 -12.90
N TYR A 60 -2.30 -15.68 -12.47
CA TYR A 60 -2.72 -14.42 -11.86
C TYR A 60 -1.91 -14.08 -10.59
N GLU A 61 -1.67 -15.05 -9.72
CA GLU A 61 -0.86 -14.84 -8.50
C GLU A 61 0.59 -14.50 -8.84
N MET A 62 1.19 -15.15 -9.85
CA MET A 62 2.52 -14.81 -10.34
C MET A 62 2.57 -13.43 -10.99
N GLU A 63 1.56 -13.04 -11.77
CA GLU A 63 1.45 -11.70 -12.34
C GLU A 63 1.44 -10.62 -11.25
N VAL A 64 0.65 -10.83 -10.19
CA VAL A 64 0.57 -9.92 -9.04
C VAL A 64 1.89 -9.87 -8.29
N TYR A 65 2.51 -11.03 -8.03
CA TYR A 65 3.80 -11.10 -7.35
C TYR A 65 4.90 -10.38 -8.14
N ASN A 66 5.01 -10.64 -9.45
CA ASN A 66 6.03 -10.04 -10.30
C ASN A 66 5.87 -8.52 -10.44
N ARG A 67 4.63 -8.02 -10.42
CA ARG A 67 4.36 -6.59 -10.57
C ARG A 67 4.46 -5.81 -9.27
N GLU A 68 3.89 -6.35 -8.19
CA GLU A 68 3.68 -5.62 -6.94
C GLU A 68 4.56 -6.14 -5.79
N ASN A 69 5.30 -7.24 -5.99
CA ASN A 69 6.03 -7.98 -4.96
C ASN A 69 5.13 -8.42 -3.78
N ILE A 70 3.88 -8.78 -4.09
CA ILE A 70 2.86 -9.20 -3.11
C ILE A 70 2.44 -10.63 -3.39
N SER A 71 2.61 -11.51 -2.40
CA SER A 71 2.07 -12.87 -2.43
C SER A 71 0.63 -12.89 -1.90
N LEU A 72 -0.30 -13.36 -2.72
CA LEU A 72 -1.70 -13.53 -2.37
C LEU A 72 -1.95 -14.89 -1.71
N ASP A 73 -2.99 -14.97 -0.87
CA ASP A 73 -3.49 -16.20 -0.28
C ASP A 73 -4.74 -16.68 -1.06
N PRO A 74 -4.65 -17.76 -1.85
CA PRO A 74 -5.76 -18.24 -2.68
C PRO A 74 -7.02 -18.55 -1.88
N SER A 75 -6.88 -18.95 -0.61
CA SER A 75 -8.00 -19.24 0.29
C SER A 75 -8.78 -18.00 0.69
N LYS A 76 -8.19 -16.80 0.51
CA LYS A 76 -8.77 -15.51 0.86
C LYS A 76 -9.26 -14.72 -0.34
N ILE A 77 -9.06 -15.22 -1.57
CA ILE A 77 -9.53 -14.57 -2.80
C ILE A 77 -11.04 -14.81 -2.97
N PHE A 78 -11.85 -13.93 -2.39
CA PHE A 78 -13.31 -13.96 -2.52
C PHE A 78 -13.90 -12.56 -2.38
N LYS A 79 -15.10 -12.35 -2.94
CA LYS A 79 -15.76 -11.05 -2.92
C LYS A 79 -16.03 -10.61 -1.48
N ASN A 80 -15.35 -9.56 -1.01
CA ASN A 80 -15.64 -8.90 0.25
C ASN A 80 -15.70 -7.37 0.03
N PRO A 81 -16.89 -6.81 -0.25
CA PRO A 81 -16.99 -5.39 -0.59
C PRO A 81 -16.59 -4.47 0.58
N GLY A 82 -16.83 -4.88 1.83
CA GLY A 82 -16.48 -4.09 3.02
C GLY A 82 -14.97 -4.00 3.24
N LYS A 83 -14.27 -5.13 3.24
CA LYS A 83 -12.80 -5.15 3.35
C LYS A 83 -12.13 -4.42 2.21
N ARG A 84 -12.63 -4.60 0.99
CA ARG A 84 -12.15 -3.89 -0.19
C ARG A 84 -12.32 -2.38 -0.06
N ALA A 85 -13.50 -1.92 0.36
CA ALA A 85 -13.78 -0.49 0.53
C ALA A 85 -12.87 0.12 1.61
N LEU A 86 -12.68 -0.57 2.74
CA LEU A 86 -11.78 -0.14 3.81
C LEU A 86 -10.33 -0.05 3.32
N ALA A 87 -9.82 -1.11 2.68
CA ALA A 87 -8.45 -1.12 2.15
C ALA A 87 -8.25 0.00 1.11
N LYS A 88 -9.23 0.21 0.23
CA LYS A 88 -9.20 1.30 -0.75
C LYS A 88 -9.21 2.68 -0.09
N LEU A 89 -10.05 2.88 0.93
CA LEU A 89 -10.11 4.14 1.65
C LEU A 89 -8.76 4.45 2.31
N MET A 90 -8.17 3.47 2.98
CA MET A 90 -6.87 3.61 3.65
C MET A 90 -5.75 3.92 2.67
N LEU A 91 -5.73 3.27 1.50
CA LEU A 91 -4.78 3.56 0.42
C LEU A 91 -4.96 4.97 -0.14
N ASN A 92 -6.20 5.38 -0.41
CA ASN A 92 -6.49 6.72 -0.92
C ASN A 92 -6.10 7.82 0.08
N SER A 93 -6.45 7.65 1.35
CA SER A 93 -6.06 8.59 2.41
C SER A 93 -4.55 8.65 2.61
N PHE A 94 -3.86 7.53 2.42
CA PHE A 94 -2.40 7.50 2.48
C PHE A 94 -1.79 8.33 1.33
N CYS A 95 -2.31 8.19 0.11
CA CYS A 95 -1.84 8.98 -1.04
C CYS A 95 -2.16 10.48 -0.91
N GLU A 96 -3.34 10.86 -0.38
CA GLU A 96 -3.69 12.27 -0.19
C GLU A 96 -2.79 12.97 0.84
N LYS A 97 -2.44 12.29 1.93
CA LYS A 97 -1.63 12.89 3.01
C LYS A 97 -0.16 13.10 2.66
N PHE A 98 0.40 12.28 1.78
CA PHE A 98 1.80 12.38 1.33
C PHE A 98 1.96 13.02 -0.06
N GLY A 99 0.85 13.37 -0.72
CA GLY A 99 0.83 14.08 -2.02
C GLY A 99 0.56 15.58 -1.91
N GLN A 100 0.28 16.10 -0.71
CA GLN A 100 0.29 17.53 -0.36
C GLN A 100 1.70 18.00 -0.02
#